data_AF-A0A352PUP4-F1
#
_entry.id   AF-A0A352PUP4-F1
#
_cell.length_a   1.000
_cell.length_b   1.000
_cell.length_c   1.000
_cell.angle_alpha   90.00
_cell.angle_beta   90.00
_cell.angle_gamma   90.00
#
_symmetry.space_group_name_H-M   'P 1'
#
loop_
_entity.id
_entity.type
_entity.pdbx_description
1 polymer ?
#
loop_
_entity_poly.entity_id
_entity_poly.type
_entity_poly.pdbx_seq_one_letter_code
_entity_poly.pdbx_strand_id
1 'polypeptide(L)'
;MENGGRKAMHIHMDLAGSLPGFERGLETVTRDGDIQGVLVLSCAANDFPFFEMNLVLRTRPFTIFGGIFPSIVYGTRRFERGTIFVGLSRALKVVVIPSLSGEEMNLRKVLGSAALDSEGMKTMMLFVDRSSPNIGSLVDELTSTFGVGMNCLGGATGSPAMPQNPCLFSNDGLLDDAAILVLLDLESGIGVSHGWESIRGPYRVTESEGNVIRTLDWKPAFEVYRDVVETHSGRRFAEEGFWGVTRSYPLGVTKTAIEKVVRDPFDSGPDGSLSCMGDVPEGVFVDILHGRADDLITAAGRASTLANLAFQGSAKHRMILLMDCISRVQYLGNRFREEIQAIHHDRLPMLGACPIGQVGGGGKDPIEFHTKTAVVGVLERP
;
A
#
# COMPACT_ATOMS: atom_id res chain seq x y z
N MET A 1 -21.04 9.76 41.75
CA MET A 1 -19.71 9.75 41.13
C MET A 1 -19.92 9.27 39.71
N GLU A 2 -19.92 10.22 38.78
CA GLU A 2 -20.24 10.04 37.38
C GLU A 2 -19.20 9.13 36.71
N ASN A 3 -19.66 7.98 36.23
CA ASN A 3 -18.92 7.24 35.21
C ASN A 3 -19.09 8.01 33.90
N GLY A 4 -18.16 8.94 33.64
CA GLY A 4 -18.04 9.63 32.36
C GLY A 4 -18.05 8.61 31.22
N GLY A 5 -19.08 8.72 30.38
CA GLY A 5 -19.28 7.87 29.21
C GLY A 5 -18.05 7.87 28.32
N ARG A 6 -17.51 6.68 28.08
CA ARG A 6 -16.39 6.43 27.16
C ARG A 6 -16.79 6.89 25.76
N LYS A 7 -16.09 7.86 25.19
CA LYS A 7 -16.28 8.30 23.81
C LYS A 7 -15.81 7.21 22.84
N ALA A 8 -16.69 6.85 21.91
CA ALA A 8 -16.50 5.77 20.97
C ALA A 8 -15.92 6.30 19.66
N MET A 9 -14.87 5.64 19.17
CA MET A 9 -14.33 5.76 17.82
C MET A 9 -15.42 5.93 16.76
N HIS A 10 -15.20 6.85 15.81
CA HIS A 10 -16.08 7.00 14.67
C HIS A 10 -15.45 6.42 13.40
N ILE A 11 -15.60 5.12 13.20
CA ILE A 11 -15.47 4.53 11.86
C ILE A 11 -16.84 4.57 11.21
N HIS A 12 -16.89 5.07 9.97
CA HIS A 12 -18.09 5.04 9.15
C HIS A 12 -17.77 4.46 7.77
N MET A 13 -18.71 3.67 7.24
CA MET A 13 -18.66 3.15 5.88
C MET A 13 -19.87 3.66 5.12
N ASP A 14 -19.64 4.50 4.11
CA ASP A 14 -20.65 4.84 3.11
C ASP A 14 -20.61 3.80 1.99
N LEU A 15 -21.72 3.09 1.78
CA LEU A 15 -21.85 2.11 0.70
C LEU A 15 -22.23 2.75 -0.64
N ALA A 16 -22.77 3.98 -0.63
CA ALA A 16 -23.24 4.63 -1.85
C ALA A 16 -22.08 5.10 -2.74
N GLY A 17 -21.01 5.62 -2.14
CA GLY A 17 -19.88 6.18 -2.87
C GLY A 17 -20.30 7.41 -3.68
N SER A 18 -21.17 8.24 -3.10
CA SER A 18 -21.70 9.46 -3.73
C SER A 18 -21.19 10.69 -2.98
N LEU A 19 -21.12 11.85 -3.64
CA LEU A 19 -20.68 13.07 -2.97
C LEU A 19 -21.51 13.41 -1.70
N PRO A 20 -22.87 13.32 -1.71
CA PRO A 20 -23.63 13.51 -0.47
C PRO A 20 -23.37 12.44 0.59
N GLY A 21 -23.07 11.20 0.17
CA GLY A 21 -22.64 10.13 1.07
C GLY A 21 -21.29 10.43 1.72
N PHE A 22 -20.38 11.02 0.95
CA PHE A 22 -19.07 11.45 1.41
C PHE A 22 -19.18 12.54 2.48
N GLU A 23 -19.96 13.59 2.24
CA GLU A 23 -20.18 14.66 3.21
C GLU A 23 -20.81 14.15 4.50
N ARG A 24 -21.86 13.32 4.41
CA ARG A 24 -22.46 12.68 5.59
C ARG A 24 -21.48 11.79 6.33
N GLY A 25 -20.58 11.12 5.62
CA GLY A 25 -19.52 10.30 6.21
C GLY A 25 -18.59 11.16 7.07
N LEU A 26 -18.11 12.28 6.54
CA LEU A 26 -17.30 13.25 7.27
C LEU A 26 -18.05 13.80 8.50
N GLU A 27 -19.29 14.23 8.35
CA GLU A 27 -20.12 14.74 9.47
C GLU A 27 -20.35 13.68 10.54
N THR A 28 -20.52 12.42 10.14
CA THR A 28 -20.73 11.31 11.07
C THR A 28 -19.49 11.07 11.91
N VAL A 29 -18.30 11.09 11.30
CA VAL A 29 -17.06 10.79 12.03
C VAL A 29 -16.52 11.95 12.85
N THR A 30 -16.99 13.17 12.59
CA THR A 30 -16.52 14.39 13.29
C THR A 30 -17.52 14.97 14.28
N ARG A 31 -18.64 14.29 14.51
CA ARG A 31 -19.76 14.76 15.34
C ARG A 31 -19.37 15.14 16.78
N ASP A 32 -18.42 14.42 17.38
CA ASP A 32 -18.06 14.60 18.79
C ASP A 32 -17.04 15.73 19.02
N GLY A 33 -16.58 16.39 17.94
CA GLY A 33 -15.81 17.64 17.97
C GLY A 33 -14.36 17.55 18.43
N ASP A 34 -13.87 16.38 18.83
CA ASP A 34 -12.49 16.13 19.29
C ASP A 34 -11.59 15.53 18.19
N ILE A 35 -12.06 15.50 16.95
CA ILE A 35 -11.32 14.94 15.81
C ILE A 35 -10.32 15.95 15.26
N GLN A 36 -9.05 15.55 15.25
CA GLN A 36 -7.94 16.29 14.63
C GLN A 36 -7.85 16.02 13.13
N GLY A 37 -8.21 14.81 12.69
CA GLY A 37 -8.26 14.50 11.26
C GLY A 37 -9.03 13.24 10.89
N VAL A 38 -9.23 13.05 9.59
CA VAL A 38 -10.02 11.95 9.03
C VAL A 38 -9.22 11.24 7.94
N LEU A 39 -8.97 9.95 8.15
CA LEU A 39 -8.50 9.05 7.10
C LEU A 39 -9.68 8.66 6.20
N VAL A 40 -9.48 8.78 4.88
CA VAL A 40 -10.46 8.47 3.85
C VAL A 40 -9.91 7.40 2.91
N LEU A 41 -10.59 6.25 2.83
CA LEU A 41 -10.29 5.20 1.85
C LEU A 41 -11.50 5.03 0.93
N SER A 42 -11.36 5.41 -0.34
CA SER A 42 -12.46 5.43 -1.31
C SER A 42 -12.23 4.46 -2.46
N CYS A 43 -13.30 3.91 -3.01
CA CYS A 43 -13.23 3.20 -4.29
C CYS A 43 -13.14 4.17 -5.48
N ALA A 44 -12.38 3.75 -6.50
CA ALA A 44 -12.27 4.42 -7.80
C ALA A 44 -13.62 4.51 -8.52
N ALA A 45 -14.46 3.47 -8.42
CA ALA A 45 -15.76 3.44 -9.08
C ALA A 45 -16.78 4.44 -8.49
N ASN A 46 -16.43 5.13 -7.39
CA ASN A 46 -17.24 6.23 -6.87
C ASN A 46 -17.28 7.40 -7.85
N ASP A 47 -16.21 7.59 -8.64
CA ASP A 47 -16.12 8.57 -9.72
C ASP A 47 -16.57 9.97 -9.28
N PHE A 48 -15.93 10.47 -8.21
CA PHE A 48 -16.33 11.74 -7.61
C PHE A 48 -16.06 12.91 -8.56
N PRO A 49 -17.00 13.86 -8.69
CA PRO A 49 -16.81 15.02 -9.53
C PRO A 49 -15.75 15.95 -8.92
N PHE A 50 -14.72 16.26 -9.70
CA PHE A 50 -13.49 16.89 -9.21
C PHE A 50 -13.72 18.26 -8.56
N PHE A 51 -14.53 19.12 -9.18
CA PHE A 51 -14.75 20.49 -8.69
C PHE A 51 -15.48 20.51 -7.34
N GLU A 52 -16.57 19.76 -7.24
CA GLU A 52 -17.40 19.68 -6.04
C GLU A 52 -16.67 18.95 -4.91
N MET A 53 -15.89 17.91 -5.23
CA MET A 53 -15.06 17.25 -4.23
C MET A 53 -14.01 18.22 -3.66
N ASN A 54 -13.37 19.04 -4.48
CA ASN A 54 -12.41 20.04 -3.99
C ASN A 54 -13.07 21.09 -3.07
N LEU A 55 -14.30 21.50 -3.36
CA LEU A 55 -15.06 22.39 -2.48
C LEU A 55 -15.33 21.72 -1.12
N VAL A 56 -15.71 20.44 -1.14
CA VAL A 56 -15.94 19.64 0.07
C VAL A 56 -14.67 19.52 0.91
N LEU A 57 -13.52 19.27 0.29
CA LEU A 57 -12.25 19.04 1.01
C LEU A 57 -11.67 20.32 1.62
N ARG A 58 -11.65 21.41 0.85
CA ARG A 58 -11.02 22.69 1.24
C ARG A 58 -11.73 23.44 2.35
N THR A 59 -13.01 23.14 2.58
CA THR A 59 -13.86 23.85 3.54
C THR A 59 -13.86 23.23 4.94
N ARG A 60 -13.15 22.10 5.15
CA ARG A 60 -13.20 21.36 6.42
C ARG A 60 -12.19 21.92 7.43
N PRO A 61 -12.59 22.09 8.70
CA PRO A 61 -11.73 22.65 9.74
C PRO A 61 -10.76 21.64 10.36
N PHE A 62 -10.86 20.36 9.97
CA PHE A 62 -10.02 19.25 10.42
C PHE A 62 -9.21 18.72 9.24
N THR A 63 -8.12 18.01 9.55
CA THR A 63 -7.26 17.46 8.51
C THR A 63 -7.95 16.31 7.78
N ILE A 64 -7.84 16.26 6.45
CA ILE A 64 -8.29 15.13 5.63
C ILE A 64 -7.09 14.55 4.92
N PHE A 65 -6.99 13.24 4.92
CA PHE A 65 -5.98 12.53 4.14
C PHE A 65 -6.46 11.15 3.71
N GLY A 66 -5.80 10.57 2.71
CA GLY A 66 -6.02 9.20 2.27
C GLY A 66 -6.04 9.11 0.76
N GLY A 67 -6.78 8.14 0.23
CA GLY A 67 -6.71 7.84 -1.20
C GLY A 67 -7.90 7.14 -1.82
N ILE A 68 -7.87 7.12 -3.14
CA ILE A 68 -8.79 6.40 -4.02
C ILE A 68 -8.11 5.11 -4.48
N PHE A 69 -8.79 3.98 -4.39
CA PHE A 69 -8.26 2.64 -4.67
C PHE A 69 -9.20 1.83 -5.56
N PRO A 70 -8.73 0.77 -6.24
CA PRO A 70 -9.60 -0.12 -7.01
C PRO A 70 -10.74 -0.74 -6.18
N SER A 71 -10.45 -1.13 -4.94
CA SER A 71 -11.46 -1.60 -3.98
C SER A 71 -11.02 -1.36 -2.54
N ILE A 72 -11.97 -1.42 -1.62
CA ILE A 72 -11.75 -1.29 -0.17
C ILE A 72 -12.23 -2.54 0.57
N VAL A 73 -11.76 -2.72 1.81
CA VAL A 73 -12.16 -3.82 2.69
C VAL A 73 -12.76 -3.23 3.96
N TYR A 74 -13.91 -3.74 4.39
CA TYR A 74 -14.54 -3.39 5.66
C TYR A 74 -15.15 -4.65 6.30
N GLY A 75 -14.68 -4.99 7.50
CA GLY A 75 -14.94 -6.28 8.14
C GLY A 75 -14.44 -7.42 7.26
N THR A 76 -15.29 -8.42 7.00
CA THR A 76 -14.94 -9.60 6.18
C THR A 76 -15.31 -9.44 4.69
N ARG A 77 -15.55 -8.22 4.22
CA ARG A 77 -16.08 -7.95 2.88
C ARG A 77 -15.21 -6.97 2.11
N ARG A 78 -15.03 -7.26 0.81
CA ARG A 78 -14.48 -6.35 -0.20
C ARG A 78 -15.61 -5.59 -0.89
N PHE A 79 -15.37 -4.32 -1.18
CA PHE A 79 -16.30 -3.43 -1.86
C PHE A 79 -15.60 -2.72 -3.02
N GLU A 80 -16.23 -2.71 -4.19
CA GLU A 80 -15.76 -1.97 -5.38
C GLU A 80 -16.38 -0.57 -5.50
N ARG A 81 -17.30 -0.24 -4.59
CA ARG A 81 -17.94 1.06 -4.45
C ARG A 81 -18.14 1.37 -2.96
N GLY A 82 -18.00 2.64 -2.60
CA GLY A 82 -18.14 3.14 -1.24
C GLY A 82 -16.88 3.82 -0.71
N THR A 83 -16.98 4.37 0.50
CA THR A 83 -15.90 5.11 1.17
C THR A 83 -15.89 4.81 2.66
N ILE A 84 -14.71 4.53 3.20
CA ILE A 84 -14.45 4.36 4.63
C ILE A 84 -13.89 5.67 5.17
N PHE A 85 -14.41 6.10 6.32
CA PHE A 85 -13.98 7.24 7.08
C PHE A 85 -13.54 6.79 8.46
N VAL A 86 -12.37 7.25 8.90
CA VAL A 86 -11.86 7.01 10.26
C VAL A 86 -11.51 8.34 10.89
N GLY A 87 -12.30 8.77 11.88
CA GLY A 87 -11.98 9.94 12.70
C GLY A 87 -10.83 9.65 13.66
N LEU A 88 -9.84 10.55 13.71
CA LEU A 88 -8.64 10.45 14.54
C LEU A 88 -8.65 11.57 15.58
N SER A 89 -8.63 11.21 16.86
CA SER A 89 -8.61 12.18 17.97
C SER A 89 -7.21 12.58 18.41
N ARG A 90 -6.20 11.81 18.00
CA ARG A 90 -4.78 12.02 18.32
C ARG A 90 -4.13 13.09 17.44
N ALA A 91 -3.05 13.65 17.96
CA ALA A 91 -2.18 14.54 17.20
C ALA A 91 -1.65 13.83 15.96
N LEU A 92 -1.68 14.56 14.84
CA LEU A 92 -1.18 14.09 13.56
C LEU A 92 -0.52 15.25 12.82
N LYS A 93 0.46 14.91 11.99
CA LYS A 93 1.10 15.86 11.08
C LYS A 93 1.00 15.32 9.67
N VAL A 94 0.51 16.13 8.75
CA VAL A 94 0.45 15.80 7.32
C VAL A 94 1.52 16.59 6.57
N VAL A 95 2.26 15.90 5.72
CA VAL A 95 3.21 16.49 4.78
C VAL A 95 2.81 16.05 3.38
N VAL A 96 2.44 17.02 2.54
CA VAL A 96 2.16 16.79 1.13
C VAL A 96 3.45 17.03 0.35
N ILE A 97 3.81 16.07 -0.49
CA ILE A 97 4.97 16.10 -1.38
C ILE A 97 4.43 16.19 -2.81
N PRO A 98 4.28 17.40 -3.39
CA PRO A 98 3.71 17.58 -4.72
C PRO A 98 4.74 17.36 -5.83
N SER A 99 4.30 17.05 -7.04
CA SER A 99 5.14 16.88 -8.24
C SER A 99 6.17 15.76 -8.10
N LEU A 100 5.78 14.61 -7.54
CA LEU A 100 6.66 13.49 -7.21
C LEU A 100 7.44 12.96 -8.41
N SER A 101 6.88 13.05 -9.62
CA SER A 101 7.56 12.68 -10.87
C SER A 101 8.70 13.61 -11.28
N GLY A 102 8.82 14.80 -10.69
CA GLY A 102 9.80 15.81 -11.07
C GLY A 102 11.25 15.47 -10.66
N GLU A 103 12.20 15.77 -11.55
CA GLU A 103 13.64 15.51 -11.35
C GLU A 103 14.29 16.42 -10.30
N GLU A 104 13.73 17.61 -10.04
CA GLU A 104 14.29 18.61 -9.11
C GLU A 104 13.83 18.45 -7.65
N MET A 105 13.05 17.42 -7.33
CA MET A 105 12.50 17.27 -5.99
C MET A 105 13.59 16.94 -4.97
N ASN A 106 13.83 17.86 -4.04
CA ASN A 106 14.73 17.62 -2.92
C ASN A 106 14.02 16.90 -1.77
N LEU A 107 13.78 15.59 -1.96
CA LEU A 107 13.15 14.70 -0.97
C LEU A 107 13.83 14.80 0.40
N ARG A 108 15.17 14.83 0.43
CA ARG A 108 15.98 15.00 1.66
C ARG A 108 15.57 16.21 2.47
N LYS A 109 15.41 17.36 1.83
CA LYS A 109 15.04 18.59 2.53
C LYS A 109 13.62 18.52 3.07
N VAL A 110 12.67 18.01 2.28
CA VAL A 110 11.26 17.88 2.67
C VAL A 110 11.11 16.91 3.83
N LEU A 111 11.70 15.71 3.71
CA LEU A 111 11.64 14.67 4.73
C LEU A 111 12.46 15.02 5.97
N GLY A 112 13.62 15.66 5.82
CA GLY A 112 14.41 16.14 6.95
C GLY A 112 13.65 17.15 7.81
N SER A 113 12.91 18.07 7.19
CA SER A 113 12.01 18.99 7.90
C SER A 113 10.87 18.23 8.59
N ALA A 114 10.27 17.24 7.92
CA ALA A 114 9.24 16.40 8.52
C ALA A 114 9.74 15.62 9.76
N ALA A 115 10.98 15.12 9.71
CA ALA A 115 11.60 14.36 10.78
C ALA A 115 11.90 15.20 12.03
N LEU A 116 12.24 16.48 11.88
CA LEU A 116 12.45 17.39 13.02
C LEU A 116 11.18 17.52 13.88
N ASP A 117 10.00 17.41 13.27
CA ASP A 117 8.72 17.49 13.99
C ASP A 117 8.10 16.11 14.23
N SER A 118 8.90 15.03 14.14
CA SER A 118 8.43 13.66 14.38
C SER A 118 8.52 13.23 15.84
N GLU A 119 8.94 14.13 16.74
CA GLU A 119 9.03 13.84 18.17
C GLU A 119 7.67 13.40 18.74
N GLY A 120 7.65 12.22 19.36
CA GLY A 120 6.43 11.59 19.89
C GLY A 120 5.58 10.86 18.85
N MET A 121 5.87 10.99 17.55
CA MET A 121 5.20 10.22 16.49
C MET A 121 5.76 8.81 16.42
N LYS A 122 4.87 7.83 16.20
CA LYS A 122 5.19 6.39 16.33
C LYS A 122 4.82 5.57 15.10
N THR A 123 3.85 6.06 14.33
CA THR A 123 3.39 5.44 13.10
C THR A 123 3.32 6.45 11.98
N MET A 124 3.70 6.00 10.79
CA MET A 124 3.66 6.76 9.57
C MET A 124 2.70 6.11 8.57
N MET A 125 1.77 6.87 8.02
CA MET A 125 1.00 6.45 6.85
C MET A 125 1.55 7.10 5.60
N LEU A 126 1.69 6.32 4.51
CA LEU A 126 2.14 6.83 3.22
C LEU A 126 1.14 6.48 2.11
N PHE A 127 0.54 7.50 1.52
CA PHE A 127 -0.27 7.36 0.31
C PHE A 127 0.45 8.04 -0.83
N VAL A 128 0.59 7.37 -1.97
CA VAL A 128 1.36 7.88 -3.10
C VAL A 128 0.60 7.66 -4.39
N ASP A 129 0.66 8.61 -5.33
CA ASP A 129 0.10 8.39 -6.66
C ASP A 129 0.92 7.30 -7.38
N ARG A 130 0.24 6.26 -7.85
CA ARG A 130 0.84 5.14 -8.61
C ARG A 130 1.60 5.57 -9.87
N SER A 131 1.28 6.74 -10.42
CA SER A 131 1.82 7.21 -11.70
C SER A 131 3.27 7.68 -11.58
N SER A 132 3.72 7.98 -10.37
CA SER A 132 5.04 8.55 -10.16
C SER A 132 6.15 7.51 -10.32
N PRO A 133 7.21 7.79 -11.10
CA PRO A 133 8.38 6.91 -11.21
C PRO A 133 9.24 6.91 -9.93
N ASN A 134 9.12 7.93 -9.07
CA ASN A 134 10.04 8.15 -7.95
C ASN A 134 9.59 7.52 -6.62
N ILE A 135 8.67 6.56 -6.65
CA ILE A 135 8.17 5.89 -5.45
C ILE A 135 9.31 5.15 -4.72
N GLY A 136 10.21 4.48 -5.47
CA GLY A 136 11.38 3.80 -4.91
C GLY A 136 12.29 4.77 -4.15
N SER A 137 12.69 5.86 -4.82
CA SER A 137 13.50 6.93 -4.24
C SER A 137 12.87 7.56 -2.99
N LEU A 138 11.54 7.77 -2.99
CA LEU A 138 10.81 8.26 -1.82
C LEU A 138 10.92 7.30 -0.63
N VAL A 139 10.73 6.01 -0.86
CA VAL A 139 10.79 4.99 0.19
C VAL A 139 12.20 4.80 0.75
N ASP A 140 13.22 4.82 -0.11
CA ASP A 140 14.62 4.75 0.31
C ASP A 140 15.02 5.98 1.15
N GLU A 141 14.55 7.17 0.78
CA GLU A 141 14.81 8.40 1.53
C GLU A 141 14.02 8.45 2.86
N LEU A 142 12.80 7.90 2.90
CA LEU A 142 12.05 7.74 4.15
C LEU A 142 12.79 6.83 5.13
N THR A 143 13.27 5.67 4.65
CA THR A 143 14.08 4.77 5.48
C THR A 143 15.36 5.44 5.96
N SER A 144 16.03 6.21 5.09
CA SER A 144 17.26 6.93 5.44
C SER A 144 17.03 8.03 6.47
N THR A 145 15.88 8.71 6.40
CA THR A 145 15.55 9.86 7.25
C THR A 145 14.98 9.45 8.61
N PHE A 146 13.99 8.54 8.63
CA PHE A 146 13.29 8.13 9.86
C PHE A 146 13.88 6.87 10.51
N GLY A 147 14.76 6.16 9.81
CA GLY A 147 15.32 4.89 10.24
C GLY A 147 14.30 3.75 10.24
N VAL A 148 14.76 2.56 10.64
CA VAL A 148 13.91 1.36 10.72
C VAL A 148 12.97 1.35 11.93
N GLY A 149 13.12 2.27 12.88
CA GLY A 149 12.31 2.29 14.10
C GLY A 149 10.88 2.80 13.90
N MET A 150 10.64 3.61 12.86
CA MET A 150 9.31 4.14 12.55
C MET A 150 8.49 3.11 11.77
N ASN A 151 7.34 2.70 12.32
CA ASN A 151 6.41 1.85 11.61
C ASN A 151 5.76 2.61 10.45
N CYS A 152 5.72 2.00 9.27
CA CYS A 152 5.09 2.58 8.10
C CYS A 152 4.08 1.63 7.45
N LEU A 153 2.92 2.14 7.08
CA LEU A 153 1.94 1.43 6.26
C LEU A 153 1.19 2.35 5.31
N GLY A 154 0.83 1.82 4.15
CA GLY A 154 0.03 2.56 3.18
C GLY A 154 0.08 1.91 1.81
N GLY A 155 -0.06 2.71 0.76
CA GLY A 155 -0.03 2.16 -0.59
C GLY A 155 -0.24 3.17 -1.69
N ALA A 156 0.00 2.69 -2.91
CA ALA A 156 -0.19 3.45 -4.12
C ALA A 156 -1.68 3.59 -4.47
N THR A 157 -2.13 4.82 -4.59
CA THR A 157 -3.50 5.22 -4.91
C THR A 157 -3.72 5.29 -6.42
N GLY A 158 -4.97 5.39 -6.83
CA GLY A 158 -5.41 5.33 -8.22
C GLY A 158 -5.85 3.92 -8.61
N SER A 159 -6.34 3.79 -9.84
CA SER A 159 -6.84 2.53 -10.40
C SER A 159 -6.34 2.34 -11.82
N PRO A 160 -6.12 1.09 -12.28
CA PRO A 160 -5.78 0.83 -13.69
C PRO A 160 -6.95 1.21 -14.63
N ALA A 161 -8.18 1.21 -14.11
CA ALA A 161 -9.39 1.55 -14.87
C ALA A 161 -9.65 3.07 -14.96
N MET A 162 -8.88 3.89 -14.25
CA MET A 162 -8.99 5.34 -14.32
C MET A 162 -7.91 5.90 -15.26
N PRO A 163 -8.25 6.87 -16.14
CA PRO A 163 -7.25 7.79 -16.69
C PRO A 163 -6.46 8.42 -15.55
N GLN A 164 -5.24 8.93 -15.80
CA GLN A 164 -4.48 9.63 -14.77
C GLN A 164 -5.31 10.81 -14.24
N ASN A 165 -5.85 10.61 -13.04
CA ASN A 165 -6.76 11.50 -12.36
C ASN A 165 -6.29 11.63 -10.91
N PRO A 166 -6.49 12.79 -10.30
CA PRO A 166 -6.26 13.02 -8.88
C PRO A 166 -6.87 11.91 -8.02
N CYS A 167 -6.04 11.28 -7.19
CA CYS A 167 -6.37 10.08 -6.44
C CYS A 167 -6.00 10.13 -4.96
N LEU A 168 -5.44 11.25 -4.49
CA LEU A 168 -5.08 11.50 -3.10
C LEU A 168 -6.01 12.54 -2.52
N PHE A 169 -6.53 12.31 -1.32
CA PHE A 169 -7.35 13.30 -0.60
C PHE A 169 -6.46 14.16 0.28
N SER A 170 -6.58 15.49 0.19
CA SER A 170 -5.99 16.44 1.14
C SER A 170 -6.90 17.65 1.34
N ASN A 171 -6.60 18.51 2.32
CA ASN A 171 -7.29 19.79 2.46
C ASN A 171 -6.96 20.80 1.33
N ASP A 172 -5.91 20.55 0.53
CA ASP A 172 -5.65 21.31 -0.70
C ASP A 172 -6.53 20.83 -1.87
N GLY A 173 -7.23 19.71 -1.70
CA GLY A 173 -8.11 19.11 -2.69
C GLY A 173 -7.72 17.67 -3.03
N LEU A 174 -8.26 17.18 -4.13
CA LEU A 174 -7.80 15.96 -4.79
C LEU A 174 -6.48 16.24 -5.49
N LEU A 175 -5.45 15.44 -5.19
CA LEU A 175 -4.11 15.57 -5.76
C LEU A 175 -3.75 14.38 -6.66
N ASP A 176 -3.01 14.66 -7.72
CA ASP A 176 -2.25 13.73 -8.54
C ASP A 176 -0.75 14.04 -8.43
N ASP A 177 0.09 13.13 -8.94
CA ASP A 177 1.55 13.23 -8.96
C ASP A 177 2.13 13.71 -7.61
N ALA A 178 1.66 13.11 -6.52
CA ALA A 178 2.01 13.52 -5.18
C ALA A 178 2.17 12.33 -4.24
N ALA A 179 2.73 12.60 -3.06
CA ALA A 179 2.62 11.72 -1.90
C ALA A 179 2.07 12.49 -0.70
N ILE A 180 1.33 11.78 0.16
CA ILE A 180 0.87 12.27 1.45
C ILE A 180 1.50 11.40 2.52
N LEU A 181 2.37 12.02 3.30
CA LEU A 181 2.97 11.45 4.50
C LEU A 181 2.16 11.90 5.72
N VAL A 182 1.76 10.97 6.58
CA VAL A 182 1.04 11.29 7.81
C VAL A 182 1.77 10.67 9.00
N LEU A 183 2.28 11.52 9.88
CA LEU A 183 2.89 11.10 11.15
C LEU A 183 1.82 11.10 12.23
N LEU A 184 1.74 10.01 13.00
CA LEU A 184 0.71 9.75 13.99
C LEU A 184 1.35 9.38 15.34
N ASP A 185 0.89 10.01 16.42
CA ASP A 185 1.13 9.55 17.80
C ASP A 185 0.20 8.37 18.12
N LEU A 186 0.45 7.26 17.44
CA LEU A 186 -0.27 6.00 17.58
C LEU A 186 0.72 4.84 17.58
N GLU A 187 0.64 3.98 18.59
CA GLU A 187 1.36 2.72 18.56
C GLU A 187 0.82 1.84 17.44
N SER A 188 1.72 1.12 16.77
CA SER A 188 1.35 0.12 15.78
C SER A 188 2.29 -1.08 15.79
N GLY A 189 1.86 -2.16 15.16
CA GLY A 189 2.71 -3.25 14.73
C GLY A 189 2.41 -3.57 13.28
N ILE A 190 3.46 -3.71 12.47
CA ILE A 190 3.35 -3.95 11.03
C ILE A 190 3.81 -5.37 10.73
N GLY A 191 3.05 -6.08 9.92
CA GLY A 191 3.40 -7.39 9.40
C GLY A 191 3.29 -7.40 7.89
N VAL A 192 4.30 -7.95 7.23
CA VAL A 192 4.42 -8.03 5.79
C VAL A 192 4.69 -9.49 5.41
N SER A 193 3.95 -10.02 4.44
CA SER A 193 4.14 -11.41 4.01
C SER A 193 3.48 -11.65 2.65
N HIS A 194 4.20 -12.31 1.74
CA HIS A 194 3.79 -12.39 0.33
C HIS A 194 3.32 -13.79 -0.13
N GLY A 195 3.93 -14.87 0.36
CA GLY A 195 3.50 -16.25 0.07
C GLY A 195 3.91 -16.82 -1.29
N TRP A 196 4.46 -16.01 -2.20
CA TRP A 196 5.15 -16.49 -3.41
C TRP A 196 6.40 -17.30 -3.08
N GLU A 197 6.63 -18.42 -3.76
CA GLU A 197 7.75 -19.31 -3.51
C GLU A 197 8.79 -19.23 -4.62
N SER A 198 10.08 -19.30 -4.28
CA SER A 198 11.15 -19.30 -5.26
C SER A 198 11.20 -20.63 -6.02
N ILE A 199 11.03 -20.57 -7.34
CA ILE A 199 11.12 -21.74 -8.21
C ILE A 199 12.46 -21.84 -8.92
N ARG A 200 13.14 -20.70 -9.12
CA ARG A 200 14.43 -20.63 -9.80
C ARG A 200 15.19 -19.36 -9.44
N GLY A 201 16.50 -19.48 -9.32
CA GLY A 201 17.41 -18.40 -8.97
C GLY A 201 18.53 -18.91 -8.03
N PRO A 202 19.31 -18.01 -7.43
CA PRO A 202 19.30 -16.58 -7.70
C PRO A 202 19.98 -16.23 -9.03
N TYR A 203 19.40 -15.28 -9.75
CA TYR A 203 19.99 -14.62 -10.92
C TYR A 203 20.54 -13.27 -10.51
N ARG A 204 21.73 -12.90 -10.97
CA ARG A 204 22.26 -11.56 -10.74
C ARG A 204 21.67 -10.60 -11.76
N VAL A 205 21.17 -9.47 -11.29
CA VAL A 205 20.81 -8.33 -12.14
C VAL A 205 22.11 -7.69 -12.61
N THR A 206 22.47 -7.90 -13.87
CA THR A 206 23.77 -7.46 -14.43
C THR A 206 23.70 -6.11 -15.12
N GLU A 207 22.52 -5.68 -15.57
CA GLU A 207 22.26 -4.34 -16.10
C GLU A 207 20.78 -3.98 -15.88
N SER A 208 20.51 -2.81 -15.31
CA SER A 208 19.16 -2.29 -15.08
C SER A 208 19.12 -0.77 -15.05
N GLU A 209 17.99 -0.18 -15.43
CA GLU A 209 17.72 1.25 -15.34
C GLU A 209 16.35 1.47 -14.68
N GLY A 210 16.35 1.94 -13.43
CA GLY A 210 15.14 2.06 -12.61
C GLY A 210 14.40 0.74 -12.43
N ASN A 211 13.22 0.64 -13.05
CA ASN A 211 12.37 -0.54 -13.01
C ASN A 211 12.50 -1.46 -14.24
N VAL A 212 13.42 -1.15 -15.16
CA VAL A 212 13.69 -1.93 -16.37
C VAL A 212 14.95 -2.76 -16.17
N ILE A 213 14.79 -4.08 -16.14
CA ILE A 213 15.89 -5.04 -16.07
C ILE A 213 16.32 -5.37 -17.51
N ARG A 214 17.54 -5.03 -17.89
CA ARG A 214 18.06 -5.33 -19.24
C ARG A 214 18.65 -6.73 -19.31
N THR A 215 19.47 -7.08 -18.32
CA THR A 215 20.13 -8.39 -18.30
C THR A 215 20.10 -9.08 -16.94
N LEU A 216 19.95 -10.40 -16.99
CA LEU A 216 20.10 -11.35 -15.88
C LEU A 216 21.24 -12.31 -16.22
N ASP A 217 22.25 -12.41 -15.35
CA ASP A 217 23.47 -13.20 -15.59
C ASP A 217 24.06 -12.98 -17.00
N TRP A 218 24.17 -11.71 -17.41
CA TRP A 218 24.70 -11.28 -18.72
C TRP A 218 23.90 -11.78 -19.93
N LYS A 219 22.65 -12.20 -19.75
CA LYS A 219 21.71 -12.56 -20.81
C LYS A 219 20.50 -11.63 -20.81
N PRO A 220 19.79 -11.44 -21.94
CA PRO A 220 18.55 -10.66 -21.97
C PRO A 220 17.56 -11.13 -20.90
N ALA A 221 17.07 -10.21 -20.08
CA ALA A 221 16.28 -10.53 -18.89
C ALA A 221 15.00 -11.33 -19.23
N PHE A 222 14.30 -10.94 -20.28
CA PHE A 222 13.09 -11.62 -20.73
C PHE A 222 13.38 -13.04 -21.26
N GLU A 223 14.56 -13.30 -21.84
CA GLU A 223 14.91 -14.65 -22.29
C GLU A 223 15.05 -15.60 -21.10
N VAL A 224 15.79 -15.18 -20.06
CA VAL A 224 15.96 -15.95 -18.82
C VAL A 224 14.61 -16.16 -18.13
N TYR A 225 13.81 -15.10 -18.02
CA TYR A 225 12.49 -15.16 -17.40
C TYR A 225 11.54 -16.10 -18.17
N ARG A 226 11.45 -15.95 -19.49
CA ARG A 226 10.61 -16.77 -20.36
C ARG A 226 10.98 -18.24 -20.25
N ASP A 227 12.26 -18.60 -20.33
CA ASP A 227 12.70 -20.00 -20.27
C ASP A 227 12.21 -20.70 -19.00
N VAL A 228 12.37 -20.04 -17.84
CA VAL A 228 11.93 -20.59 -16.56
C VAL A 228 10.42 -20.70 -16.48
N VAL A 229 9.71 -19.65 -16.87
CA VAL A 229 8.25 -19.60 -16.75
C VAL A 229 7.58 -20.56 -17.72
N GLU A 230 8.03 -20.66 -18.97
CA GLU A 230 7.48 -21.62 -19.95
C GLU A 230 7.78 -23.06 -19.53
N THR A 231 8.99 -23.32 -19.01
CA THR A 231 9.37 -24.66 -18.49
C THR A 231 8.54 -25.06 -17.28
N HIS A 232 8.33 -24.16 -16.31
CA HIS A 232 7.60 -24.47 -15.09
C HIS A 232 6.08 -24.56 -15.33
N SER A 233 5.53 -23.66 -16.14
CA SER A 233 4.08 -23.57 -16.36
C SER A 233 3.56 -24.51 -17.46
N GLY A 234 4.42 -24.90 -18.41
CA GLY A 234 4.00 -25.54 -19.66
C GLY A 234 3.25 -24.62 -20.63
N ARG A 235 3.12 -23.33 -20.30
CA ARG A 235 2.44 -22.29 -21.09
C ARG A 235 3.45 -21.51 -21.90
N ARG A 236 3.02 -20.91 -23.02
CA ARG A 236 3.91 -20.15 -23.90
C ARG A 236 3.49 -18.69 -23.99
N PHE A 237 4.46 -17.78 -23.87
CA PHE A 237 4.23 -16.34 -24.03
C PHE A 237 3.74 -16.00 -25.43
N ALA A 238 4.19 -16.74 -26.44
CA ALA A 238 3.77 -16.56 -27.83
C ALA A 238 2.28 -16.86 -28.07
N GLU A 239 1.65 -17.67 -27.21
CA GLU A 239 0.26 -18.11 -27.37
C GLU A 239 -0.70 -17.31 -26.48
N GLU A 240 -0.30 -17.03 -25.24
CA GLU A 240 -1.19 -16.44 -24.23
C GLU A 240 -0.88 -14.96 -23.96
N GLY A 241 0.15 -14.42 -24.58
CA GLY A 241 0.67 -13.09 -24.33
C GLY A 241 1.35 -12.96 -22.96
N PHE A 242 2.01 -11.82 -22.74
CA PHE A 242 2.76 -11.56 -21.52
C PHE A 242 1.89 -11.66 -20.26
N TRP A 243 0.79 -10.90 -20.22
CA TRP A 243 -0.14 -10.85 -19.09
C TRP A 243 -0.82 -12.18 -18.77
N GLY A 244 -1.08 -13.01 -19.79
CA GLY A 244 -1.67 -14.32 -19.58
C GLY A 244 -0.77 -15.17 -18.68
N VAL A 245 0.53 -15.14 -18.94
CA VAL A 245 1.50 -16.01 -18.26
C VAL A 245 2.03 -15.41 -16.96
N THR A 246 2.44 -14.13 -16.95
CA THR A 246 3.21 -13.51 -15.84
C THR A 246 2.44 -13.35 -14.54
N ARG A 247 1.11 -13.36 -14.56
CA ARG A 247 0.25 -13.13 -13.38
C ARG A 247 0.63 -13.93 -12.14
N SER A 248 1.16 -15.15 -12.34
CA SER A 248 1.54 -16.09 -11.28
C SER A 248 3.04 -16.15 -11.00
N TYR A 249 3.85 -15.34 -11.71
CA TYR A 249 5.32 -15.44 -11.74
C TYR A 249 6.02 -14.11 -11.51
N PRO A 250 5.92 -13.51 -10.30
CA PRO A 250 6.67 -12.30 -10.01
C PRO A 250 8.16 -12.59 -9.75
N LEU A 251 8.97 -11.53 -9.65
CA LEU A 251 10.35 -11.61 -9.19
C LEU A 251 10.43 -11.35 -7.69
N GLY A 252 11.32 -12.07 -7.00
CA GLY A 252 11.69 -11.83 -5.61
C GLY A 252 13.07 -11.23 -5.51
N VAL A 253 13.16 -9.94 -5.20
CA VAL A 253 14.41 -9.21 -5.01
C VAL A 253 14.95 -9.48 -3.61
N THR A 254 16.18 -9.95 -3.52
CA THR A 254 16.87 -10.17 -2.24
C THR A 254 17.44 -8.84 -1.75
N LYS A 255 16.70 -8.13 -0.89
CA LYS A 255 17.18 -6.92 -0.18
C LYS A 255 17.59 -7.18 1.27
N THR A 256 16.83 -8.02 1.98
CA THR A 256 17.11 -8.41 3.37
C THR A 256 17.18 -9.93 3.51
N ALA A 257 17.59 -10.41 4.68
CA ALA A 257 17.73 -11.84 4.95
C ALA A 257 16.40 -12.56 5.27
N ILE A 258 15.29 -11.84 5.44
CA ILE A 258 14.05 -12.41 6.03
C ILE A 258 13.00 -12.71 4.96
N GLU A 259 12.63 -11.72 4.14
CA GLU A 259 11.62 -11.86 3.08
C GLU A 259 12.12 -11.15 1.81
N LYS A 260 11.78 -11.72 0.64
CA LYS A 260 12.12 -11.10 -0.65
C LYS A 260 11.12 -10.00 -0.96
N VAL A 261 11.61 -8.93 -1.57
CA VAL A 261 10.75 -7.85 -2.04
C VAL A 261 10.17 -8.26 -3.40
N VAL A 262 8.86 -8.42 -3.46
CA VAL A 262 8.19 -8.89 -4.68
C VAL A 262 8.00 -7.75 -5.67
N ARG A 263 8.36 -8.01 -6.93
CA ARG A 263 8.26 -7.11 -8.08
C ARG A 263 7.49 -7.81 -9.19
N ASP A 264 6.36 -7.25 -9.58
CA ASP A 264 5.50 -7.82 -10.64
C ASP A 264 5.96 -7.35 -12.03
N PRO A 265 6.43 -8.25 -12.92
CA PRO A 265 6.70 -7.89 -14.30
C PRO A 265 5.42 -7.50 -15.03
N PHE A 266 5.42 -6.36 -15.72
CA PHE A 266 4.26 -5.87 -16.47
C PHE A 266 4.48 -5.73 -17.98
N ASP A 267 5.74 -5.72 -18.44
CA ASP A 267 6.05 -5.62 -19.86
C ASP A 267 7.42 -6.21 -20.20
N SER A 268 7.64 -6.48 -21.49
CA SER A 268 8.94 -6.89 -22.05
C SER A 268 9.29 -6.04 -23.27
N GLY A 269 10.52 -5.53 -23.32
CA GLY A 269 10.99 -4.70 -24.43
C GLY A 269 11.44 -5.52 -25.66
N PRO A 270 11.52 -4.88 -26.85
CA PRO A 270 12.00 -5.53 -28.08
C PRO A 270 13.48 -5.92 -28.01
N ASP A 271 14.24 -5.31 -27.09
CA ASP A 271 15.64 -5.62 -26.77
C ASP A 271 15.79 -6.80 -25.79
N GLY A 272 14.68 -7.40 -25.35
CA GLY A 272 14.67 -8.49 -24.37
C GLY A 272 14.76 -8.02 -22.92
N SER A 273 14.52 -6.72 -22.64
CA SER A 273 14.37 -6.19 -21.29
C SER A 273 13.05 -6.62 -20.63
N LEU A 274 12.99 -6.53 -19.31
CA LEU A 274 11.81 -6.85 -18.48
C LEU A 274 11.49 -5.67 -17.57
N SER A 275 10.29 -5.11 -17.70
CA SER A 275 9.82 -3.97 -16.89
C SER A 275 8.99 -4.44 -15.71
N CYS A 276 9.30 -3.95 -14.51
CA CYS A 276 8.67 -4.35 -13.26
C CYS A 276 7.92 -3.22 -12.57
N MET A 277 6.93 -3.57 -11.76
CA MET A 277 6.28 -2.64 -10.84
C MET A 277 7.22 -2.36 -9.66
N GLY A 278 7.92 -1.23 -9.71
CA GLY A 278 8.95 -0.82 -8.75
C GLY A 278 10.36 -1.18 -9.20
N ASP A 279 11.35 -0.48 -8.64
CA ASP A 279 12.74 -0.58 -9.06
C ASP A 279 13.38 -1.93 -8.73
N VAL A 280 14.30 -2.34 -9.60
CA VAL A 280 15.14 -3.53 -9.44
C VAL A 280 16.59 -3.12 -9.74
N PRO A 281 17.36 -2.71 -8.70
CA PRO A 281 18.69 -2.14 -8.89
C PRO A 281 19.72 -3.13 -9.45
N GLU A 282 20.73 -2.60 -10.13
CA GLU A 282 21.84 -3.41 -10.63
C GLU A 282 22.64 -4.02 -9.47
N GLY A 283 23.12 -5.25 -9.67
CA GLY A 283 23.97 -5.95 -8.70
C GLY A 283 23.20 -6.73 -7.63
N VAL A 284 21.88 -6.54 -7.51
CA VAL A 284 21.04 -7.37 -6.62
C VAL A 284 20.81 -8.76 -7.22
N PHE A 285 20.34 -9.68 -6.38
CA PHE A 285 19.92 -11.01 -6.80
C PHE A 285 18.40 -11.13 -6.81
N VAL A 286 17.88 -11.75 -7.87
CA VAL A 286 16.45 -12.01 -8.05
C VAL A 286 16.18 -13.49 -8.24
N ASP A 287 15.08 -13.95 -7.64
CA ASP A 287 14.49 -15.24 -7.93
C ASP A 287 13.22 -15.06 -8.75
N ILE A 288 12.96 -15.99 -9.66
CA ILE A 288 11.64 -16.12 -10.27
C ILE A 288 10.78 -16.90 -9.28
N LEU A 289 9.65 -16.33 -8.92
CA LEU A 289 8.73 -16.89 -7.95
C LEU A 289 7.52 -17.52 -8.64
N HIS A 290 6.78 -18.33 -7.90
CA HIS A 290 5.48 -18.84 -8.28
C HIS A 290 4.52 -18.81 -7.10
N GLY A 291 3.26 -18.47 -7.34
CA GLY A 291 2.23 -18.42 -6.30
C GLY A 291 1.33 -19.64 -6.34
N ARG A 292 0.91 -20.12 -5.18
CA ARG A 292 -0.26 -20.99 -5.02
C ARG A 292 -1.24 -20.29 -4.09
N ALA A 293 -2.53 -20.46 -4.35
CA ALA A 293 -3.57 -19.76 -3.60
C ALA A 293 -3.49 -20.03 -2.08
N ASP A 294 -3.22 -21.27 -1.66
CA ASP A 294 -3.13 -21.63 -0.24
C ASP A 294 -1.94 -20.95 0.47
N ASP A 295 -0.81 -20.81 -0.23
CA ASP A 295 0.40 -20.17 0.31
C ASP A 295 0.19 -18.66 0.48
N LEU A 296 -0.48 -18.03 -0.50
CA LEU A 296 -0.86 -16.63 -0.42
C LEU A 296 -1.80 -16.37 0.75
N ILE A 297 -2.86 -17.17 0.90
CA ILE A 297 -3.84 -17.04 2.00
C ILE A 297 -3.15 -17.25 3.36
N THR A 298 -2.30 -18.27 3.47
CA THR A 298 -1.53 -18.55 4.69
C THR A 298 -0.59 -17.39 5.01
N ALA A 299 0.07 -16.84 3.99
CA ALA A 299 0.95 -15.69 4.13
C ALA A 299 0.21 -14.44 4.61
N ALA A 300 -1.03 -14.20 4.19
CA ALA A 300 -1.84 -13.09 4.68
C ALA A 300 -2.16 -13.23 6.18
N GLY A 301 -2.53 -14.43 6.64
CA GLY A 301 -2.68 -14.72 8.07
C GLY A 301 -1.38 -14.56 8.87
N ARG A 302 -0.24 -14.92 8.26
CA ARG A 302 1.10 -14.69 8.83
C ARG A 302 1.39 -13.19 8.99
N ALA A 303 1.06 -12.35 8.01
CA ALA A 303 1.20 -10.89 8.13
C ALA A 303 0.39 -10.36 9.34
N SER A 304 -0.86 -10.80 9.51
CA SER A 304 -1.68 -10.44 10.68
C SER A 304 -1.05 -10.88 12.00
N THR A 305 -0.47 -12.08 12.04
CA THR A 305 0.23 -12.60 13.23
C THR A 305 1.48 -11.77 13.55
N LEU A 306 2.30 -11.46 12.54
CA LEU A 306 3.50 -10.62 12.69
C LEU A 306 3.15 -9.23 13.19
N ALA A 307 2.11 -8.60 12.62
CA ALA A 307 1.62 -7.30 13.04
C ALA A 307 1.18 -7.30 14.52
N ASN A 308 0.48 -8.34 14.96
CA ASN A 308 0.08 -8.50 16.36
C ASN A 308 1.27 -8.72 17.30
N LEU A 309 2.27 -9.49 16.89
CA LEU A 309 3.48 -9.72 17.68
C LEU A 309 4.36 -8.46 17.80
N ALA A 310 4.39 -7.65 16.74
CA ALA A 310 5.14 -6.40 16.71
C ALA A 310 4.49 -5.29 17.55
N PHE A 311 3.16 -5.32 17.73
CA PHE A 311 2.41 -4.28 18.44
C PHE A 311 2.77 -4.20 19.93
N GLN A 312 3.30 -3.05 20.37
CA GLN A 312 3.71 -2.79 21.76
C GLN A 312 2.72 -1.93 22.57
N GLY A 313 1.62 -1.50 21.96
CA GLY A 313 0.63 -0.64 22.62
C GLY A 313 -0.35 -1.39 23.54
N SER A 314 -1.37 -0.67 24.02
CA SER A 314 -2.40 -1.25 24.90
C SER A 314 -3.35 -2.19 24.14
N ALA A 315 -3.44 -3.44 24.59
CA ALA A 315 -4.29 -4.46 23.96
C ALA A 315 -5.80 -4.14 23.98
N LYS A 316 -6.24 -3.21 24.84
CA LYS A 316 -7.68 -2.94 25.09
C LYS A 316 -8.38 -2.25 23.93
N HIS A 317 -7.65 -1.60 23.04
CA HIS A 317 -8.23 -0.80 21.97
C HIS A 317 -7.36 -0.89 20.71
N ARG A 318 -7.65 -1.87 19.83
CA ARG A 318 -6.91 -2.07 18.58
C ARG A 318 -7.83 -2.14 17.35
N MET A 319 -7.31 -1.78 16.19
CA MET A 319 -7.94 -2.00 14.90
C MET A 319 -6.93 -2.59 13.92
N ILE A 320 -7.43 -3.24 12.87
CA ILE A 320 -6.63 -3.76 11.76
C ILE A 320 -6.80 -2.84 10.56
N LEU A 321 -5.69 -2.32 10.04
CA LEU A 321 -5.61 -1.65 8.74
C LEU A 321 -4.91 -2.58 7.74
N LEU A 322 -5.64 -2.97 6.70
CA LEU A 322 -5.14 -3.86 5.64
C LEU A 322 -4.79 -3.08 4.37
N MET A 323 -3.62 -3.32 3.82
CA MET A 323 -3.22 -2.93 2.46
C MET A 323 -2.85 -4.19 1.69
N ASP A 324 -3.74 -4.63 0.80
CA ASP A 324 -3.63 -5.92 0.11
C ASP A 324 -3.65 -5.74 -1.41
N CYS A 325 -2.59 -6.12 -2.12
CA CYS A 325 -2.44 -5.78 -3.54
C CYS A 325 -3.64 -6.22 -4.39
N ILE A 326 -4.14 -5.31 -5.23
CA ILE A 326 -5.25 -5.63 -6.16
C ILE A 326 -4.94 -6.82 -7.07
N SER A 327 -3.66 -7.07 -7.38
CA SER A 327 -3.27 -8.23 -8.18
C SER A 327 -3.43 -9.56 -7.43
N ARG A 328 -3.44 -9.56 -6.08
CA ARG A 328 -3.81 -10.73 -5.27
C ARG A 328 -5.30 -11.01 -5.31
N VAL A 329 -6.13 -9.96 -5.23
CA VAL A 329 -7.59 -10.06 -5.44
C VAL A 329 -7.88 -10.70 -6.79
N GLN A 330 -7.19 -10.22 -7.83
CA GLN A 330 -7.30 -10.76 -9.18
C GLN A 330 -6.84 -12.23 -9.20
N TYR A 331 -5.65 -12.53 -8.70
CA TYR A 331 -5.08 -13.88 -8.70
C TYR A 331 -5.96 -14.90 -7.97
N LEU A 332 -6.41 -14.59 -6.75
CA LEU A 332 -7.22 -15.48 -5.91
C LEU A 332 -8.69 -15.56 -6.35
N GLY A 333 -9.21 -14.53 -7.03
CA GLY A 333 -10.60 -14.47 -7.48
C GLY A 333 -11.58 -14.69 -6.31
N ASN A 334 -12.43 -15.71 -6.43
CA ASN A 334 -13.41 -16.05 -5.39
C ASN A 334 -12.77 -16.44 -4.04
N ARG A 335 -11.53 -16.94 -4.06
CA ARG A 335 -10.79 -17.33 -2.87
C ARG A 335 -10.22 -16.15 -2.09
N PHE A 336 -10.29 -14.92 -2.62
CA PHE A 336 -9.84 -13.74 -1.87
C PHE A 336 -10.62 -13.53 -0.56
N ARG A 337 -11.85 -14.07 -0.46
CA ARG A 337 -12.58 -14.07 0.82
C ARG A 337 -11.85 -14.89 1.90
N GLU A 338 -11.18 -15.98 1.54
CA GLU A 338 -10.40 -16.80 2.47
C GLU A 338 -9.19 -16.02 3.00
N GLU A 339 -8.55 -15.22 2.15
CA GLU A 339 -7.45 -14.31 2.52
C GLU A 339 -7.90 -13.27 3.55
N ILE A 340 -9.03 -12.59 3.29
CA ILE A 340 -9.62 -11.65 4.25
C ILE A 340 -9.95 -12.36 5.58
N GLN A 341 -10.48 -13.58 5.52
CA GLN A 341 -10.81 -14.37 6.72
C GLN A 341 -9.58 -14.80 7.52
N ALA A 342 -8.46 -15.10 6.86
CA ALA A 342 -7.20 -15.44 7.51
C ALA A 342 -6.59 -14.27 8.31
N ILE A 343 -6.90 -13.03 7.92
CA ILE A 343 -6.45 -11.82 8.63
C ILE A 343 -7.45 -11.40 9.73
N HIS A 344 -8.75 -11.60 9.49
CA HIS A 344 -9.83 -11.10 10.34
C HIS A 344 -9.75 -11.59 11.79
N HIS A 345 -10.14 -10.72 12.71
CA HIS A 345 -10.26 -11.05 14.13
C HIS A 345 -11.58 -10.50 14.69
N ASP A 346 -12.47 -11.36 15.20
CA ASP A 346 -13.86 -11.03 15.57
C ASP A 346 -14.02 -9.85 16.55
N ARG A 347 -13.00 -9.58 17.36
CA ARG A 347 -13.02 -8.50 18.37
C ARG A 347 -12.40 -7.18 17.91
N LEU A 348 -11.80 -7.14 16.72
CA LEU A 348 -11.09 -5.97 16.20
C LEU A 348 -11.80 -5.48 14.93
N PRO A 349 -12.18 -4.19 14.85
CA PRO A 349 -12.55 -3.59 13.59
C PRO A 349 -11.43 -3.79 12.57
N MET A 350 -11.81 -4.21 11.38
CA MET A 350 -10.90 -4.37 10.26
C MET A 350 -11.38 -3.53 9.10
N LEU A 351 -10.47 -2.71 8.57
CA LEU A 351 -10.71 -1.90 7.40
C LEU A 351 -9.44 -1.82 6.56
N GLY A 352 -9.55 -1.40 5.31
CA GLY A 352 -8.39 -1.36 4.44
C GLY A 352 -8.71 -1.03 3.00
N ALA A 353 -7.68 -1.11 2.18
CA ALA A 353 -7.76 -0.90 0.76
C ALA A 353 -7.03 -2.00 -0.01
N CYS A 354 -7.37 -2.14 -1.29
CA CYS A 354 -6.65 -2.98 -2.22
C CYS A 354 -5.85 -2.15 -3.22
N PRO A 355 -4.68 -1.59 -2.84
CA PRO A 355 -3.91 -0.70 -3.72
C PRO A 355 -3.15 -1.48 -4.80
N ILE A 356 -2.59 -0.76 -5.78
CA ILE A 356 -1.76 -1.36 -6.84
C ILE A 356 -0.37 -1.76 -6.29
N GLY A 357 0.17 -0.98 -5.36
CA GLY A 357 1.36 -1.31 -4.59
C GLY A 357 1.15 -0.94 -3.12
N GLN A 358 1.87 -1.58 -2.21
CA GLN A 358 1.76 -1.36 -0.78
C GLN A 358 3.03 -0.69 -0.29
N VAL A 359 2.93 0.13 0.75
CA VAL A 359 4.10 0.57 1.51
C VAL A 359 3.99 -0.10 2.86
N GLY A 360 5.07 -0.73 3.31
CA GLY A 360 5.07 -1.47 4.57
C GLY A 360 6.48 -1.70 5.08
N GLY A 361 6.65 -1.55 6.38
CA GLY A 361 7.91 -1.84 7.07
C GLY A 361 8.00 -1.11 8.41
N GLY A 362 9.19 -1.09 8.99
CA GLY A 362 9.46 -0.51 10.30
C GLY A 362 9.60 -1.54 11.42
N GLY A 363 9.92 -1.04 12.61
CA GLY A 363 10.40 -1.83 13.74
C GLY A 363 11.82 -2.37 13.52
N LYS A 364 11.93 -3.45 12.73
CA LYS A 364 13.20 -4.14 12.44
C LYS A 364 13.52 -4.23 10.95
N ASP A 365 12.53 -4.03 10.11
CA ASP A 365 12.66 -4.09 8.66
C ASP A 365 12.65 -2.68 8.06
N PRO A 366 13.39 -2.42 6.97
CA PRO A 366 13.30 -1.15 6.27
C PRO A 366 11.88 -0.92 5.74
N ILE A 367 11.53 0.36 5.57
CA ILE A 367 10.30 0.71 4.87
C ILE A 367 10.52 0.35 3.40
N GLU A 368 9.56 -0.35 2.81
CA GLU A 368 9.70 -0.84 1.44
C GLU A 368 8.38 -0.67 0.67
N PHE A 369 8.51 -0.48 -0.64
CA PHE A 369 7.40 -0.56 -1.57
C PHE A 369 7.24 -2.01 -2.00
N HIS A 370 6.06 -2.59 -1.82
CA HIS A 370 5.76 -3.97 -2.13
C HIS A 370 4.75 -4.09 -3.26
N THR A 371 4.80 -5.19 -3.99
CA THR A 371 3.76 -5.59 -4.94
C THR A 371 3.36 -7.03 -4.67
N LYS A 372 2.11 -7.42 -4.97
CA LYS A 372 1.58 -8.77 -4.69
C LYS A 372 1.75 -9.24 -3.23
N THR A 373 1.79 -8.31 -2.28
CA THR A 373 2.02 -8.59 -0.86
C THR A 373 0.83 -8.15 -0.01
N ALA A 374 0.60 -8.85 1.10
CA ALA A 374 -0.32 -8.40 2.13
C ALA A 374 0.47 -7.64 3.21
N VAL A 375 0.11 -6.38 3.44
CA VAL A 375 0.64 -5.54 4.53
C VAL A 375 -0.48 -5.30 5.53
N VAL A 376 -0.27 -5.75 6.77
CA VAL A 376 -1.24 -5.65 7.86
C VAL A 376 -0.66 -4.75 8.95
N GLY A 377 -1.42 -3.72 9.33
CA GLY A 377 -1.15 -2.91 10.51
C GLY A 377 -2.13 -3.23 11.62
N VAL A 378 -1.62 -3.53 12.82
CA VAL A 378 -2.40 -3.49 14.05
C VAL A 378 -2.11 -2.15 14.70
N LEU A 379 -3.12 -1.28 14.76
CA LEU A 379 -2.99 0.08 15.27
C LEU A 379 -3.70 0.18 16.63
N GLU A 380 -3.14 0.96 17.54
CA GLU A 380 -3.89 1.48 18.67
C GLU A 380 -5.11 2.25 18.13
N ARG A 381 -6.27 2.09 18.76
CA ARG A 381 -7.46 2.80 18.31
C ARG A 381 -7.23 4.31 18.49
N PRO A 382 -7.38 5.10 17.42
CA PRO A 382 -7.19 6.55 17.43
C PRO A 382 -8.16 7.33 18.30
#